data_AF-A0AA41S7X3-F1
#
_entry.id   AF-A0AA41S7X3-F1
#
_cell.length_a   1.000
_cell.length_b   1.000
_cell.length_c   1.000
_cell.angle_alpha   90.00
_cell.angle_beta   90.00
_cell.angle_gamma   90.00
#
_symmetry.space_group_name_H-M   'P 1'
#
loop_
_entity.id
_entity.type
_entity.pdbx_description
1 polymer ?
#
loop_
_entity_poly.entity_id
_entity_poly.type
_entity_poly.pdbx_seq_one_letter_code
_entity_poly.pdbx_strand_id
1 'polypeptide(L)'
;IQAELVLGTIARVEKKDGDSKGDYLEERVSFSEDKLMDSESKAVMMAWEKPLMEAHAKAVCTNGGHILNVGFGMGLVDTAIQQYGPVKHTIIEAHPEVYKRMLQTGWGEKENVKIVFGRWQDVLSQLDTYD
;
A
#
# COMPACT_ATOMS: atom_id res chain seq x y z
N ILE A 1 -5.05 17.01 -9.11
CA ILE A 1 -4.11 15.89 -8.99
C ILE A 1 -3.05 16.24 -7.95
N GLN A 2 -3.34 15.93 -6.69
CA GLN A 2 -2.34 15.90 -5.64
C GLN A 2 -1.71 14.50 -5.60
N ALA A 3 -0.40 14.41 -5.35
CA ALA A 3 0.30 13.13 -5.25
C ALA A 3 1.27 13.19 -4.06
N GLU A 4 1.22 12.14 -3.25
CA GLU A 4 2.12 11.92 -2.12
C GLU A 4 2.87 10.60 -2.34
N LEU A 5 4.18 10.59 -2.06
CA LEU A 5 5.02 9.40 -2.21
C LEU A 5 5.62 9.02 -0.86
N VAL A 6 5.33 7.80 -0.41
CA VAL A 6 5.97 7.18 0.76
C VAL A 6 7.07 6.24 0.26
N LEU A 7 8.32 6.52 0.64
CA LEU A 7 9.48 5.68 0.34
C LEU A 7 9.91 4.93 1.61
N GLY A 8 9.47 3.68 1.74
CA GLY A 8 10.04 2.76 2.72
C GLY A 8 11.38 2.23 2.21
N THR A 9 12.49 2.94 2.47
CA THR A 9 13.88 2.42 2.51
C THR A 9 14.91 3.55 2.74
N ILE A 10 14.99 4.07 3.98
CA ILE A 10 16.18 4.82 4.46
C ILE A 10 16.98 3.94 5.43
N ALA A 11 17.37 2.75 4.96
CA ALA A 11 18.42 1.93 5.58
C ALA A 11 19.39 1.36 4.53
N ARG A 12 19.39 1.93 3.32
CA ARG A 12 20.35 1.59 2.26
C ARG A 12 21.62 2.43 2.44
N VAL A 13 22.31 2.25 3.57
CA VAL A 13 23.72 2.63 3.65
C VAL A 13 24.50 1.55 2.91
N GLU A 14 24.91 1.90 1.70
CA GLU A 14 25.93 1.30 0.83
C GLU A 14 26.44 -0.10 1.21
N LYS A 15 25.96 -1.12 0.50
CA LYS A 15 26.80 -2.25 0.13
C LYS A 15 26.58 -2.58 -1.35
N LYS A 16 27.60 -2.28 -2.15
CA LYS A 16 27.83 -2.89 -3.46
C LYS A 16 28.06 -4.38 -3.21
N ASP A 17 27.16 -5.23 -3.69
CA ASP A 17 27.48 -6.46 -4.42
C ASP A 17 26.20 -7.23 -4.71
N GLY A 18 26.11 -7.74 -5.94
CA GLY A 18 25.36 -8.95 -6.26
C GLY A 18 23.84 -8.83 -6.27
N ASP A 19 23.33 -8.67 -7.48
CA ASP A 19 21.98 -9.03 -7.94
C ASP A 19 21.46 -10.34 -7.29
N SER A 20 20.66 -10.20 -6.22
CA SER A 20 19.67 -11.20 -5.82
C SER A 20 18.31 -10.50 -5.83
N LYS A 21 17.89 -10.11 -7.03
CA LYS A 21 16.54 -9.61 -7.29
C LYS A 21 15.56 -10.78 -7.20
N GLY A 22 15.33 -11.28 -5.99
CA GLY A 22 14.16 -12.09 -5.70
C GLY A 22 12.93 -11.34 -6.20
N ASP A 23 12.04 -12.02 -6.92
CA ASP A 23 10.80 -11.38 -7.34
C ASP A 23 10.03 -11.09 -6.06
N TYR A 24 9.85 -9.80 -5.73
CA TYR A 24 9.04 -9.35 -4.59
C TYR A 24 7.66 -10.04 -4.56
N LEU A 25 7.15 -10.49 -5.71
CA LEU A 25 5.89 -11.23 -5.82
C LEU A 25 5.97 -12.70 -5.41
N GLU A 26 7.17 -13.29 -5.40
CA GLU A 26 7.44 -14.69 -5.03
C GLU A 26 7.98 -14.82 -3.59
N GLU A 27 8.42 -13.72 -2.99
CA GLU A 27 8.88 -13.69 -1.61
C GLU A 27 7.72 -13.89 -0.63
N ARG A 28 7.97 -14.64 0.45
CA ARG A 28 7.00 -14.78 1.53
C ARG A 28 7.06 -13.57 2.42
N VAL A 29 5.91 -13.09 2.88
CA VAL A 29 5.85 -11.99 3.85
C VAL A 29 5.33 -12.49 5.20
N SER A 30 5.97 -12.02 6.26
CA SER A 30 5.54 -12.28 7.63
C SER A 30 4.78 -11.07 8.17
N PHE A 31 3.55 -11.31 8.61
CA PHE A 31 2.74 -10.30 9.29
C PHE A 31 2.72 -10.55 10.80
N SER A 32 2.93 -9.50 11.59
CA SER A 32 2.50 -9.41 12.99
C SER A 32 1.71 -8.12 13.21
N GLU A 33 1.16 -7.93 14.41
CA GLU A 33 0.41 -6.71 14.75
C GLU A 33 1.25 -5.44 14.49
N ASP A 34 2.55 -5.49 14.78
CA ASP A 34 3.42 -4.30 14.74
C ASP A 34 4.23 -4.14 13.44
N LYS A 35 4.24 -5.12 12.54
CA LYS A 35 5.16 -5.13 11.39
C LYS A 35 4.80 -6.09 10.28
N LEU A 36 5.19 -5.70 9.06
CA LEU A 36 5.25 -6.50 7.85
C LEU A 36 6.72 -6.64 7.46
N MET A 37 7.19 -7.87 7.35
CA MET A 37 8.57 -8.20 7.00
C MET A 37 8.62 -9.09 5.77
N ASP A 38 9.65 -8.95 4.96
CA ASP A 38 9.93 -9.88 3.86
C ASP A 38 10.58 -11.19 4.36
N SER A 39 10.87 -12.10 3.44
CA SER A 39 11.49 -13.39 3.75
C SER A 39 12.92 -13.28 4.29
N GLU A 40 13.58 -12.14 4.11
CA GLU A 40 14.91 -11.85 4.64
C GLU A 40 14.85 -11.13 6.00
N SER A 41 13.66 -11.01 6.61
CA SER A 41 13.45 -10.26 7.85
C SER A 41 13.81 -8.78 7.72
N LYS A 42 13.68 -8.19 6.53
CA LYS A 42 13.75 -6.73 6.35
C LYS A 42 12.35 -6.14 6.57
N ALA A 43 12.33 -4.96 7.19
CA ALA A 43 11.09 -4.24 7.45
C ALA A 43 10.55 -3.66 6.14
N VAL A 44 9.36 -4.12 5.75
CA VAL A 44 8.60 -3.59 4.59
C VAL A 44 7.67 -2.46 5.05
N MET A 45 6.99 -2.65 6.18
CA MET A 45 6.13 -1.64 6.81
C MET A 45 6.04 -1.90 8.31
N MET A 46 5.92 -0.85 9.12
CA MET A 46 5.89 -0.92 10.58
C MET A 46 4.71 -0.12 11.16
N ALA A 47 4.08 -0.62 12.22
CA ALA A 47 2.94 0.05 12.84
C ALA A 47 3.28 1.44 13.42
N TRP A 48 4.54 1.70 13.79
CA TRP A 48 4.97 3.02 14.28
C TRP A 48 4.87 4.11 13.21
N GLU A 49 4.77 3.76 11.93
CA GLU A 49 4.60 4.69 10.82
C GLU A 49 3.18 5.28 10.77
N LYS A 50 2.25 4.83 11.64
CA LYS A 50 0.85 5.28 11.67
C LYS A 50 0.67 6.82 11.68
N PRO A 51 1.35 7.62 12.52
CA PRO A 51 1.18 9.08 12.50
C PRO A 51 1.61 9.72 11.17
N LEU A 52 2.62 9.13 10.51
CA LEU A 52 3.05 9.56 9.18
C LEU A 52 1.98 9.25 8.13
N MET A 53 1.41 8.03 8.17
CA MET A 53 0.34 7.63 7.24
C MET A 53 -0.92 8.49 7.41
N GLU A 54 -1.28 8.86 8.65
CA GLU A 54 -2.38 9.79 8.93
C GLU A 54 -2.11 11.19 8.35
N ALA A 55 -0.87 11.68 8.41
CA ALA A 55 -0.50 12.95 7.80
C ALA A 55 -0.59 12.92 6.26
N HIS A 56 -0.16 11.82 5.62
CA HIS A 56 -0.32 11.65 4.17
C HIS A 56 -1.80 11.54 3.77
N ALA A 57 -2.60 10.75 4.49
CA ALA A 57 -4.03 10.66 4.24
C ALA A 57 -4.71 12.03 4.32
N LYS A 58 -4.34 12.86 5.30
CA LYS A 58 -4.81 14.24 5.40
C LYS A 58 -4.45 15.07 4.16
N ALA A 59 -3.19 14.99 3.72
CA ALA A 59 -2.72 15.75 2.55
C ALA A 59 -3.45 15.35 1.27
N VAL A 60 -3.61 14.05 1.03
CA VAL A 60 -4.27 13.50 -0.17
C VAL A 60 -5.79 13.70 -0.14
N CYS A 61 -6.42 13.57 1.02
CA CYS A 61 -7.88 13.68 1.14
C CYS A 61 -8.39 15.11 1.35
N THR A 62 -7.53 16.14 1.28
CA THR A 62 -7.92 17.54 1.56
C THR A 62 -9.10 18.00 0.70
N ASN A 63 -9.19 17.53 -0.56
CA ASN A 63 -10.26 17.88 -1.49
C ASN A 63 -11.33 16.78 -1.64
N GLY A 64 -11.25 15.70 -0.86
CA GLY A 64 -12.11 14.52 -1.03
C GLY A 64 -11.92 13.85 -2.39
N GLY A 65 -13.00 13.35 -2.97
CA GLY A 65 -13.00 12.83 -4.34
C GLY A 65 -12.52 11.38 -4.50
N HIS A 66 -11.88 11.12 -5.64
CA HIS A 66 -11.40 9.80 -6.05
C HIS A 66 -9.92 9.64 -5.69
N ILE A 67 -9.63 8.73 -4.77
CA ILE A 67 -8.27 8.50 -4.27
C ILE A 67 -7.72 7.18 -4.81
N LEU A 68 -6.46 7.20 -5.25
CA LEU A 68 -5.70 6.01 -5.67
C LEU A 68 -4.55 5.77 -4.68
N ASN A 69 -4.48 4.56 -4.14
CA ASN A 69 -3.30 4.05 -3.44
C ASN A 69 -2.66 2.91 -4.25
N VAL A 70 -1.32 2.86 -4.26
CA VAL A 70 -0.53 1.81 -4.91
C VAL A 70 0.35 1.14 -3.86
N GLY A 71 -0.03 -0.09 -3.50
CA GLY A 71 0.56 -0.85 -2.40
C GLY A 71 -0.29 -0.71 -1.13
N PHE A 72 -0.98 -1.77 -0.75
CA PHE A 72 -1.79 -1.83 0.45
C PHE A 72 -0.93 -2.03 1.70
N GLY A 73 0.06 -2.93 1.62
CA GLY A 73 0.95 -3.25 2.75
C GLY A 73 0.16 -3.72 3.99
N MET A 74 0.21 -2.94 5.08
CA MET A 74 -0.58 -3.20 6.30
C MET A 74 -1.94 -2.48 6.32
N GLY A 75 -2.27 -1.69 5.30
CA GLY A 75 -3.52 -0.93 5.22
C GLY A 75 -3.58 0.28 6.15
N LEU A 76 -2.44 0.78 6.65
CA LEU A 76 -2.39 1.92 7.57
C LEU A 76 -2.88 3.21 6.91
N VAL A 77 -2.30 3.55 5.74
CA VAL A 77 -2.72 4.73 4.97
C VAL A 77 -4.14 4.57 4.45
N ASP A 78 -4.49 3.36 3.98
CA ASP A 78 -5.84 3.08 3.48
C ASP A 78 -6.90 3.26 4.57
N THR A 79 -6.62 2.78 5.79
CA THR A 79 -7.50 2.98 6.94
C THR A 79 -7.66 4.46 7.25
N ALA A 80 -6.58 5.23 7.22
CA ALA A 80 -6.62 6.68 7.44
C ALA A 80 -7.41 7.41 6.33
N ILE A 81 -7.19 7.07 5.05
CA ILE A 81 -7.94 7.61 3.91
C ILE A 81 -9.45 7.36 4.08
N GLN A 82 -9.84 6.15 4.48
CA GLN A 82 -11.24 5.80 4.67
C GLN A 82 -11.94 6.62 5.76
N GLN A 83 -11.22 7.16 6.75
CA GLN A 83 -11.79 8.06 7.76
C GLN A 83 -12.24 9.41 7.18
N TYR A 84 -11.71 9.82 6.02
CA TYR A 84 -12.12 11.04 5.32
C TYR A 84 -13.30 10.83 4.36
N GLY A 85 -13.81 9.61 4.22
CA GLY A 85 -14.99 9.31 3.40
C GLY A 85 -14.83 9.68 1.92
N PRO A 86 -13.81 9.17 1.20
CA PRO A 86 -13.64 9.45 -0.22
C PRO A 86 -14.85 8.94 -1.03
N VAL A 87 -15.12 9.57 -2.16
CA VAL A 87 -16.17 9.12 -3.10
C VAL A 87 -15.83 7.72 -3.63
N LYS A 88 -14.55 7.50 -3.95
CA LYS A 88 -14.02 6.21 -4.37
C LYS A 88 -12.58 6.07 -3.91
N HIS A 89 -12.24 4.91 -3.35
CA HIS A 89 -10.89 4.58 -2.94
C HIS A 89 -10.40 3.36 -3.73
N THR A 90 -9.50 3.58 -4.69
CA THR A 90 -8.91 2.51 -5.49
C THR A 90 -7.58 2.09 -4.89
N ILE A 91 -7.38 0.79 -4.68
CA ILE A 91 -6.15 0.23 -4.10
C ILE A 91 -5.59 -0.78 -5.09
N ILE A 92 -4.36 -0.56 -5.55
CA ILE A 92 -3.60 -1.53 -6.33
C ILE A 92 -2.73 -2.34 -5.37
N GLU A 93 -2.82 -3.66 -5.40
CA GLU A 93 -1.93 -4.53 -4.63
C GLU A 93 -1.42 -5.66 -5.52
N ALA A 94 -0.10 -5.80 -5.59
CA ALA A 94 0.57 -6.76 -6.46
C ALA A 94 0.90 -8.07 -5.73
N HIS A 95 1.18 -8.00 -4.42
CA HIS A 95 1.66 -9.13 -3.65
C HIS A 95 0.51 -10.08 -3.26
N PRO A 96 0.52 -11.36 -3.69
CA PRO A 96 -0.60 -12.28 -3.48
C PRO A 96 -1.00 -12.47 -2.01
N GLU A 97 -0.02 -12.58 -1.10
CA GLU A 97 -0.29 -12.74 0.34
C GLU A 97 -0.89 -11.48 0.99
N VAL A 98 -0.42 -10.29 0.62
CA VAL A 98 -1.00 -9.02 1.07
C VAL A 98 -2.42 -8.87 0.56
N TYR A 99 -2.65 -9.16 -0.73
CA TYR A 99 -3.98 -9.14 -1.33
C TYR A 99 -4.95 -10.09 -0.62
N LYS A 100 -4.53 -11.33 -0.36
CA LYS A 100 -5.33 -12.31 0.37
C LYS A 100 -5.69 -11.82 1.77
N ARG A 101 -4.73 -11.25 2.51
CA ARG A 101 -4.97 -10.67 3.84
C ARG A 101 -5.94 -9.48 3.78
N MET A 102 -5.79 -8.62 2.79
CA MET A 102 -6.69 -7.48 2.57
C MET A 102 -8.14 -7.97 2.41
N LEU A 103 -8.38 -9.00 1.58
CA LEU A 103 -9.71 -9.59 1.44
C LEU A 103 -10.22 -10.23 2.74
N GLN A 104 -9.38 -10.99 3.45
CA GLN A 104 -9.74 -11.62 4.72
C GLN A 104 -10.10 -10.62 5.83
N THR A 105 -9.58 -9.40 5.76
CA THR A 105 -9.88 -8.32 6.71
C THR A 105 -11.07 -7.46 6.28
N GLY A 106 -11.83 -7.89 5.26
CA GLY A 106 -13.10 -7.28 4.85
C GLY A 106 -12.95 -6.06 3.94
N TRP A 107 -11.75 -5.78 3.42
CA TRP A 107 -11.56 -4.62 2.52
C TRP A 107 -12.32 -4.74 1.21
N GLY A 108 -12.52 -5.96 0.71
CA GLY A 108 -13.32 -6.21 -0.49
C GLY A 108 -14.82 -5.96 -0.32
N GLU A 109 -15.29 -5.80 0.91
CA GLU A 109 -16.72 -5.62 1.24
C GLU A 109 -17.07 -4.15 1.49
N LYS A 110 -16.08 -3.24 1.50
CA LYS A 110 -16.29 -1.81 1.71
C LYS A 110 -16.92 -1.17 0.48
N GLU A 111 -18.06 -0.49 0.65
CA GLU A 111 -18.90 0.02 -0.45
C GLU A 111 -18.16 0.96 -1.43
N ASN A 112 -17.25 1.82 -0.94
CA ASN A 112 -16.53 2.80 -1.75
C ASN A 112 -15.09 2.36 -2.10
N VAL A 113 -14.73 1.08 -1.89
CA VAL A 113 -13.39 0.57 -2.17
C VAL A 113 -13.38 -0.26 -3.46
N LYS A 114 -12.44 0.03 -4.36
CA LYS A 114 -12.13 -0.79 -5.53
C LYS A 114 -10.74 -1.38 -5.37
N ILE A 115 -10.63 -2.69 -5.34
CA ILE A 115 -9.34 -3.38 -5.28
C ILE A 115 -8.94 -3.85 -6.67
N VAL A 116 -7.70 -3.57 -7.07
CA VAL A 116 -7.10 -4.02 -8.32
C VAL A 116 -5.88 -4.89 -7.99
N PHE A 117 -5.95 -6.18 -8.34
CA PHE A 117 -4.84 -7.10 -8.13
C PHE A 117 -3.86 -7.06 -9.30
N GLY A 118 -2.59 -6.82 -9.01
CA GLY A 118 -1.50 -6.83 -10.00
C GLY A 118 -0.49 -5.71 -9.80
N ARG A 119 0.59 -5.74 -10.59
CA ARG A 119 1.56 -4.65 -10.64
C ARG A 119 0.88 -3.42 -11.25
N TRP A 120 1.15 -2.24 -10.70
CA TRP A 120 0.50 -1.01 -11.15
C TRP A 120 0.75 -0.73 -12.65
N GLN A 121 1.90 -1.13 -13.18
CA GLN A 121 2.25 -1.01 -14.59
C GLN A 121 1.35 -1.85 -15.50
N ASP A 122 0.93 -3.02 -15.02
CA ASP A 122 0.17 -3.99 -15.81
C ASP A 122 -1.33 -3.70 -15.77
N VAL A 123 -1.79 -2.94 -14.77
CA VAL A 123 -3.22 -2.67 -14.54
C VAL A 123 -3.65 -1.25 -14.89
N LEU A 124 -2.78 -0.47 -15.53
CA LEU A 124 -3.08 0.93 -15.93
C LEU A 124 -4.39 1.07 -16.72
N SER A 125 -4.71 0.11 -17.57
CA SER A 125 -5.95 0.09 -18.37
C SER A 125 -7.23 -0.07 -17.55
N GLN A 126 -7.12 -0.45 -16.28
CA GLN A 126 -8.24 -0.63 -15.35
C GLN A 126 -8.47 0.59 -14.45
N LEU A 127 -7.60 1.61 -14.55
CA LEU A 127 -7.61 2.79 -13.68
C LEU A 127 -8.50 3.90 -14.26
N ASP A 128 -9.03 4.72 -13.35
CA ASP A 128 -9.92 5.84 -13.67
C ASP A 128 -9.14 7.18 -13.57
N THR A 129 -9.85 8.30 -13.67
CA THR A 129 -9.30 9.62 -13.30
C THR A 129 -9.43 9.83 -11.79
N TYR A 130 -8.40 10.45 -11.18
CA TYR A 130 -8.29 10.71 -9.74
C TYR A 130 -8.03 12.19 -9.46
N ASP A 131 -8.41 12.64 -8.26
CA ASP A 131 -8.45 14.05 -7.87
C ASP A 131 -7.19 14.52 -7.11
#